data_AF-A0A7C6K755-F1
#
_entry.id   AF-A0A7C6K755-F1
#
_cell.length_a   1.000
_cell.length_b   1.000
_cell.length_c   1.000
_cell.angle_alpha   90.00
_cell.angle_beta   90.00
_cell.angle_gamma   90.00
#
_symmetry.space_group_name_H-M   'P 1'
#
loop_
_entity.id
_entity.type
_entity.pdbx_description
1 polymer ?
#
loop_
_entity_poly.entity_id
_entity_poly.type
_entity_poly.pdbx_seq_one_letter_code
_entity_poly.pdbx_strand_id
1 'polypeptide(L)'
;MSIEQGKISKRQAIFLLANSILASMVLITPALMAKEAGQGAWAAVLIAGIFGLLFGMLVISVGLRHPGKNMVEYGIDLLGPWLGRAVAIIFALFFLHTNAYVVRSFGSLLVTETMPETPLVVFNILIVLIAAYGAYLGLEVFSRVNEIVFPLSILVGVVIVAMGLPEMNFELFKPLFAHPLPQMLRASLVLFAFYAEGAFLLMIIPSFRHAPSA
;
A
#
# COMPACT_ATOMS: atom_id res chain seq x y z
N MET A 1 -12.54 20.03 16.46
CA MET A 1 -11.07 20.00 16.58
C MET A 1 -10.52 19.44 15.28
N SER A 2 -10.30 20.29 14.28
CA SER A 2 -9.78 19.89 12.97
C SER A 2 -8.26 19.82 13.07
N ILE A 3 -7.71 18.60 13.12
CA ILE A 3 -6.26 18.37 13.15
C ILE A 3 -5.64 18.46 11.74
N GLU A 4 -6.46 18.53 10.68
CA GLU A 4 -5.97 18.65 9.30
C GLU A 4 -6.48 19.93 8.62
N GLN A 5 -5.61 20.94 8.56
CA GLN A 5 -5.71 22.04 7.58
C GLN A 5 -4.83 21.79 6.33
N GLY A 6 -4.14 20.65 6.28
CA GLY A 6 -3.16 20.32 5.27
C GLY A 6 -3.79 20.01 3.91
N LYS A 7 -3.86 21.01 3.04
CA LYS A 7 -4.37 20.87 1.68
C LYS A 7 -3.38 20.12 0.79
N ILE A 8 -3.49 18.79 0.69
CA ILE A 8 -2.63 18.02 -0.20
C ILE A 8 -3.04 18.18 -1.66
N SER A 9 -2.04 18.23 -2.55
CA SER A 9 -2.26 18.34 -3.99
C SER A 9 -2.67 17.01 -4.60
N LYS A 10 -3.29 17.03 -5.80
CA LYS A 10 -3.63 15.79 -6.53
C LYS A 10 -2.39 14.92 -6.77
N ARG A 11 -1.25 15.54 -7.09
CA ARG A 11 0.02 14.85 -7.30
C ARG A 11 0.54 14.19 -6.02
N GLN A 12 0.47 14.91 -4.90
CA GLN A 12 0.85 14.39 -3.58
C GLN A 12 0.00 13.18 -3.19
N ALA A 13 -1.31 13.24 -3.40
CA ALA A 13 -2.21 12.13 -3.15
C ALA A 13 -1.90 10.90 -4.02
N ILE A 14 -1.64 11.11 -5.32
CA ILE A 14 -1.24 10.02 -6.24
C ILE A 14 0.06 9.37 -5.77
N PHE A 15 1.06 10.17 -5.42
CA PHE A 15 2.34 9.64 -4.93
C PHE A 15 2.19 8.92 -3.59
N LEU A 16 1.32 9.39 -2.69
CA LEU A 16 1.04 8.72 -1.42
C LEU A 16 0.41 7.35 -1.66
N LEU A 17 -0.62 7.30 -2.53
CA LEU A 17 -1.27 6.05 -2.92
C LEU A 17 -0.25 5.09 -3.54
N ALA A 18 0.50 5.56 -4.55
CA ALA A 18 1.46 4.74 -5.25
C ALA A 18 2.55 4.21 -4.33
N ASN A 19 3.12 5.06 -3.46
CA ASN A 19 4.17 4.66 -2.55
C ASN A 19 3.68 3.69 -1.46
N SER A 20 2.45 3.87 -0.95
CA SER A 20 1.88 2.98 0.06
C SER A 20 1.79 1.54 -0.44
N ILE A 21 1.26 1.36 -1.66
CA ILE A 21 1.11 0.05 -2.29
C ILE A 21 2.47 -0.51 -2.73
N LEU A 22 3.32 0.34 -3.32
CA LEU A 22 4.63 -0.09 -3.81
C LEU A 22 5.52 -0.61 -2.67
N ALA A 23 5.54 0.07 -1.53
CA ALA A 23 6.41 -0.28 -0.40
C ALA A 23 6.09 -1.67 0.18
N SER A 24 4.80 -2.00 0.37
CA SER A 24 4.37 -3.32 0.84
C SER A 24 4.60 -4.39 -0.22
N MET A 25 4.27 -4.11 -1.49
CA MET A 25 4.43 -5.07 -2.57
C MET A 25 5.89 -5.45 -2.82
N VAL A 26 6.83 -4.50 -2.87
CA VAL A 26 8.25 -4.81 -3.13
C VAL A 26 8.83 -5.72 -2.06
N LEU A 27 8.39 -5.57 -0.81
CA LEU A 27 8.93 -6.30 0.33
C LEU A 27 8.46 -7.77 0.36
N ILE A 28 7.20 -8.01 0.01
CA ILE A 28 6.54 -9.31 0.25
C ILE A 28 6.37 -10.13 -1.03
N THR A 29 6.16 -9.46 -2.17
CA THR A 29 5.82 -10.10 -3.44
C THR A 29 6.88 -11.09 -3.92
N PRO A 30 8.19 -10.81 -3.90
CA PRO A 30 9.19 -11.74 -4.47
C PRO A 30 9.16 -13.12 -3.82
N ALA A 31 9.21 -13.19 -2.50
CA ALA A 31 9.23 -14.45 -1.75
C ALA A 31 7.89 -15.20 -1.87
N LEU A 32 6.77 -14.48 -1.77
CA LEU A 32 5.44 -15.08 -1.87
C LEU A 32 5.18 -15.63 -3.28
N MET A 33 5.53 -14.87 -4.31
CA MET A 33 5.22 -15.25 -5.69
C MET A 33 6.16 -16.32 -6.24
N ALA A 34 7.43 -16.34 -5.81
CA ALA A 34 8.33 -17.45 -6.12
C ALA A 34 7.75 -18.78 -5.61
N LYS A 35 7.11 -18.77 -4.44
CA LYS A 35 6.46 -19.96 -3.86
C LYS A 35 5.14 -20.33 -4.54
N GLU A 36 4.27 -19.35 -4.80
CA GLU A 36 2.88 -19.60 -5.20
C GLU A 36 2.69 -19.71 -6.73
N ALA A 37 3.48 -18.98 -7.52
CA ALA A 37 3.28 -18.82 -8.97
C ALA A 37 4.54 -19.05 -9.81
N GLY A 38 5.70 -19.27 -9.20
CA GLY A 38 6.95 -19.59 -9.90
C GLY A 38 7.23 -18.64 -11.07
N GLN A 39 7.45 -19.20 -12.26
CA GLN A 39 7.70 -18.46 -13.50
C GLN A 39 6.51 -17.62 -13.98
N GLY A 40 5.28 -17.96 -13.53
CA GLY A 40 4.05 -17.21 -13.83
C GLY A 40 3.79 -16.02 -12.90
N ALA A 41 4.71 -15.71 -11.98
CA ALA A 41 4.56 -14.64 -10.99
C ALA A 41 4.24 -13.27 -11.61
N TRP A 42 4.92 -12.91 -12.71
CA TRP A 42 4.72 -11.62 -13.38
C TRP A 42 3.28 -11.45 -13.91
N ALA A 43 2.68 -12.53 -14.44
CA ALA A 43 1.31 -12.49 -14.94
C ALA A 43 0.30 -12.34 -13.80
N ALA A 44 0.53 -13.02 -12.66
CA ALA A 44 -0.31 -12.85 -11.47
C ALA A 44 -0.21 -11.43 -10.87
N VAL A 45 0.96 -10.79 -10.92
CA VAL A 45 1.11 -9.36 -10.53
C VAL A 45 0.30 -8.45 -11.46
N LEU A 46 0.32 -8.68 -12.77
CA LEU A 46 -0.49 -7.91 -13.72
C LEU A 46 -2.00 -8.08 -13.49
N ILE A 47 -2.45 -9.32 -13.27
CA ILE A 47 -3.85 -9.61 -12.96
C ILE A 47 -4.27 -8.92 -11.65
N ALA A 48 -3.44 -9.00 -10.62
CA ALA A 48 -3.68 -8.29 -9.36
C ALA A 48 -3.75 -6.77 -9.56
N GLY A 49 -2.90 -6.21 -10.43
CA GLY A 49 -2.93 -4.80 -10.80
C GLY A 49 -4.24 -4.36 -11.46
N ILE A 50 -4.82 -5.20 -12.32
CA ILE A 50 -6.15 -4.93 -12.90
C ILE A 50 -7.22 -4.87 -11.80
N PHE A 51 -7.24 -5.84 -10.88
CA PHE A 51 -8.16 -5.81 -9.74
C PHE A 51 -7.92 -4.61 -8.83
N GLY A 52 -6.66 -4.25 -8.61
CA GLY A 52 -6.25 -3.06 -7.85
C GLY A 52 -6.75 -1.76 -8.48
N LEU A 53 -6.68 -1.63 -9.81
CA LEU A 53 -7.24 -0.48 -10.53
C LEU A 53 -8.75 -0.38 -10.38
N LEU A 54 -9.47 -1.50 -10.54
CA LEU A 54 -10.92 -1.55 -10.35
C LEU A 54 -11.31 -1.16 -8.91
N PHE A 55 -10.56 -1.65 -7.92
CA PHE A 55 -10.75 -1.27 -6.52
C PHE A 55 -10.45 0.20 -6.25
N GLY A 56 -9.36 0.73 -6.81
CA GLY A 56 -9.02 2.15 -6.72
C GLY A 56 -10.12 3.04 -7.32
N MET A 57 -10.69 2.66 -8.46
CA MET A 57 -11.83 3.37 -9.06
C MET A 57 -13.07 3.34 -8.15
N LEU A 58 -13.35 2.20 -7.51
CA LEU A 58 -14.43 2.08 -6.53
C LEU A 58 -14.20 3.02 -5.33
N VAL A 59 -13.01 2.97 -4.73
CA VAL A 59 -12.62 3.80 -3.58
C VAL A 59 -12.77 5.29 -3.90
N ILE A 60 -12.24 5.72 -5.04
CA ILE A 60 -12.35 7.12 -5.49
C ILE A 60 -13.83 7.48 -5.73
N SER A 61 -14.59 6.64 -6.44
CA SER A 61 -16.00 6.92 -6.73
C SER A 61 -16.84 7.10 -5.47
N VAL A 62 -16.62 6.26 -4.44
CA VAL A 62 -17.31 6.38 -3.15
C VAL A 62 -16.91 7.68 -2.45
N GLY A 63 -15.61 7.98 -2.34
CA GLY A 63 -15.16 9.19 -1.67
C GLY A 63 -15.63 10.48 -2.35
N LEU A 64 -15.73 10.50 -3.68
CA LEU A 64 -16.22 11.67 -4.43
C LEU A 64 -17.74 11.89 -4.28
N ARG A 65 -18.52 10.85 -3.95
CA ARG A 65 -19.96 10.96 -3.70
C ARG A 65 -20.29 11.51 -2.31
N HIS A 66 -19.32 11.53 -1.40
CA HIS A 66 -19.47 12.03 -0.02
C HIS A 66 -18.47 13.16 0.27
N PRO A 67 -18.56 14.29 -0.45
CA PRO A 67 -17.59 15.37 -0.33
C PRO A 67 -17.55 15.93 1.10
N GLY A 68 -16.33 16.16 1.61
CA GLY A 68 -16.10 16.74 2.93
C GLY A 68 -16.35 15.80 4.11
N LYS A 69 -16.69 14.52 3.86
CA LYS A 69 -16.86 13.51 4.90
C LYS A 69 -15.86 12.37 4.75
N ASN A 70 -15.26 11.93 5.84
CA ASN A 70 -14.41 10.74 5.84
C ASN A 70 -15.26 9.45 5.92
N MET A 71 -14.60 8.30 5.75
CA MET A 71 -15.23 6.97 5.81
C MET A 71 -16.10 6.73 7.03
N VAL A 72 -15.67 7.20 8.21
CA VAL A 72 -16.42 7.02 9.45
C VAL A 72 -17.69 7.85 9.43
N GLU A 73 -17.59 9.10 8.98
CA GLU A 73 -18.70 10.05 8.96
C GLU A 73 -19.79 9.60 7.98
N TYR A 74 -19.46 9.38 6.70
CA TYR A 74 -20.46 8.92 5.75
C TYR A 74 -20.93 7.49 6.03
N GLY A 75 -20.09 6.65 6.66
CA GLY A 75 -20.49 5.31 7.11
C GLY A 75 -21.58 5.35 8.18
N ILE A 76 -21.49 6.29 9.13
CA ILE A 76 -22.53 6.53 10.14
C ILE A 76 -23.80 7.09 9.50
N ASP A 77 -23.68 8.00 8.52
CA ASP A 77 -24.84 8.58 7.84
C ASP A 77 -25.63 7.53 7.04
N LEU A 78 -24.94 6.61 6.37
CA LEU A 78 -25.56 5.60 5.51
C LEU A 78 -26.09 4.39 6.27
N LEU A 79 -25.34 3.90 7.25
CA LEU A 79 -25.63 2.63 7.95
C LEU A 79 -26.21 2.85 9.36
N GLY A 80 -26.28 4.10 9.80
CA GLY A 80 -26.65 4.46 11.16
C GLY A 80 -25.47 4.35 12.15
N PRO A 81 -25.68 4.81 13.41
CA PRO A 81 -24.60 4.97 14.39
C PRO A 81 -23.97 3.65 14.85
N TRP A 82 -24.71 2.55 14.85
CA TRP A 82 -24.21 1.24 15.29
C TRP A 82 -23.38 0.57 14.20
N LEU A 83 -23.98 0.34 13.03
CA LEU A 83 -23.31 -0.35 11.92
C LEU A 83 -22.17 0.50 11.33
N GLY A 84 -22.34 1.82 11.23
CA GLY A 84 -21.27 2.72 10.77
C GLY A 84 -20.03 2.67 11.66
N ARG A 85 -20.22 2.65 13.00
CA ARG A 85 -19.10 2.48 13.95
C ARG A 85 -18.47 1.08 13.85
N ALA A 86 -19.28 0.03 13.67
CA ALA A 86 -18.75 -1.32 13.50
C ALA A 86 -17.83 -1.40 12.26
N VAL A 87 -18.24 -0.81 11.13
CA VAL A 87 -17.42 -0.72 9.92
C VAL A 87 -16.14 0.06 10.16
N ALA A 88 -16.21 1.21 10.86
CA ALA A 88 -15.04 1.99 11.20
C ALA A 88 -14.04 1.22 12.09
N ILE A 89 -14.53 0.43 13.05
CA ILE A 89 -13.69 -0.43 13.90
C ILE A 89 -13.02 -1.52 13.07
N ILE A 90 -13.77 -2.21 12.19
CA ILE A 90 -13.21 -3.24 11.30
C ILE A 90 -12.12 -2.64 10.42
N PHE A 91 -12.35 -1.44 9.89
CA PHE A 91 -11.39 -0.72 9.08
C PHE A 91 -10.12 -0.36 9.88
N ALA A 92 -10.27 0.13 11.11
CA ALA A 92 -9.14 0.41 11.99
C ALA A 92 -8.33 -0.85 12.33
N LEU A 93 -9.01 -1.97 12.63
CA LEU A 93 -8.37 -3.26 12.89
C LEU A 93 -7.62 -3.79 11.66
N PHE A 94 -8.18 -3.62 10.46
CA PHE A 94 -7.52 -3.96 9.21
C PHE A 94 -6.20 -3.19 9.07
N PHE A 95 -6.21 -1.86 9.20
CA PHE A 95 -4.98 -1.07 9.11
C PHE A 95 -3.99 -1.39 10.23
N LEU A 96 -4.47 -1.65 11.45
CA LEU A 96 -3.60 -2.03 12.56
C LEU A 96 -2.87 -3.35 12.26
N HIS A 97 -3.60 -4.37 11.80
CA HIS A 97 -3.03 -5.66 11.44
C HIS A 97 -2.02 -5.54 10.27
N THR A 98 -2.42 -4.85 9.20
CA THR A 98 -1.56 -4.69 8.02
C THR A 98 -0.29 -3.92 8.34
N ASN A 99 -0.37 -2.82 9.12
CA ASN A 99 0.82 -2.09 9.54
C ASN A 99 1.72 -2.92 10.46
N ALA A 100 1.15 -3.68 11.40
CA ALA A 100 1.94 -4.58 12.25
C ALA A 100 2.70 -5.64 11.42
N TYR A 101 2.05 -6.17 10.39
CA TYR A 101 2.66 -7.10 9.45
C TYR A 101 3.81 -6.45 8.66
N VAL A 102 3.61 -5.25 8.12
CA VAL A 102 4.65 -4.50 7.38
C VAL A 102 5.84 -4.18 8.28
N VAL A 103 5.62 -3.66 9.49
CA VAL A 103 6.69 -3.36 10.45
C VAL A 103 7.51 -4.61 10.77
N ARG A 104 6.85 -5.72 11.09
CA ARG A 104 7.53 -6.99 11.37
C ARG A 104 8.31 -7.52 10.17
N SER A 105 7.73 -7.44 8.97
CA SER A 105 8.34 -7.97 7.75
C SER A 105 9.58 -7.17 7.38
N PHE A 106 9.52 -5.84 7.47
CA PHE A 106 10.67 -4.97 7.24
C PHE A 106 11.75 -5.13 8.32
N GLY A 107 11.35 -5.22 9.59
CA GLY A 107 12.30 -5.52 10.67
C GLY A 107 13.00 -6.86 10.45
N SER A 108 12.28 -7.90 10.01
CA SER A 108 12.86 -9.21 9.70
C SER A 108 13.85 -9.14 8.55
N LEU A 109 13.56 -8.34 7.51
CA LEU A 109 14.48 -8.11 6.40
C LEU A 109 15.79 -7.49 6.90
N LEU A 110 15.72 -6.48 7.76
CA LEU A 110 16.91 -5.82 8.32
C LEU A 110 17.76 -6.76 9.19
N VAL A 111 17.12 -7.62 9.98
CA VAL A 111 17.84 -8.63 10.77
C VAL A 111 18.53 -9.63 9.83
N THR A 112 17.82 -10.17 8.84
CA THR A 112 18.39 -11.21 7.97
C THR A 112 19.49 -10.68 7.05
N GLU A 113 19.31 -9.50 6.47
CA GLU A 113 20.16 -9.02 5.36
C GLU A 113 21.19 -7.97 5.79
N THR A 114 21.03 -7.31 6.94
CA THR A 114 21.86 -6.16 7.32
C THR A 114 22.53 -6.33 8.69
N MET A 115 21.78 -6.64 9.73
CA MET A 115 22.27 -6.66 11.12
C MET A 115 21.70 -7.85 11.90
N PRO A 116 22.20 -9.07 11.67
CA PRO A 116 21.68 -10.30 12.27
C PRO A 116 21.81 -10.35 13.79
N GLU A 117 22.81 -9.65 14.34
CA GLU A 117 23.04 -9.57 15.79
C GLU A 117 22.07 -8.62 16.51
N THR A 118 21.31 -7.80 15.77
CA THR A 118 20.36 -6.85 16.37
C THR A 118 18.99 -7.52 16.56
N PRO A 119 18.40 -7.50 17.77
CA PRO A 119 17.09 -8.10 17.99
C PRO A 119 15.98 -7.40 17.18
N LEU A 120 15.08 -8.18 16.60
CA LEU A 120 13.93 -7.70 15.80
C LEU A 120 13.10 -6.61 16.51
N VAL A 121 12.96 -6.70 17.84
CA VAL A 121 12.19 -5.75 18.65
C VAL A 121 12.76 -4.33 18.54
N VAL A 122 14.09 -4.18 18.44
CA VAL A 122 14.75 -2.87 18.32
C VAL A 122 14.31 -2.18 17.03
N PHE A 123 14.37 -2.90 15.89
CA PHE A 123 13.90 -2.37 14.61
C PHE A 123 12.42 -2.01 14.63
N ASN A 124 11.58 -2.90 15.16
CA ASN A 124 10.13 -2.64 15.23
C ASN A 124 9.80 -1.38 16.04
N ILE A 125 10.45 -1.18 17.19
CA ILE A 125 10.25 0.02 18.01
C ILE A 125 10.69 1.27 17.27
N LEU A 126 11.87 1.25 16.64
CA LEU A 126 12.39 2.40 15.89
C LEU A 126 11.47 2.79 14.72
N ILE A 127 11.01 1.80 13.94
CA ILE A 127 10.09 2.03 12.82
C ILE A 127 8.79 2.67 13.32
N VAL A 128 8.21 2.15 14.41
CA VAL A 128 6.98 2.68 14.99
C VAL A 128 7.17 4.09 15.54
N LEU A 129 8.30 4.39 16.19
CA LEU A 129 8.61 5.73 16.69
C LEU A 129 8.74 6.75 15.55
N ILE A 130 9.43 6.38 14.46
CA ILE A 130 9.56 7.24 13.28
C ILE A 130 8.18 7.46 12.64
N ALA A 131 7.36 6.42 12.51
CA ALA A 131 6.01 6.53 11.98
C ALA A 131 5.11 7.42 12.86
N ALA A 132 5.19 7.28 14.18
CA ALA A 132 4.46 8.12 15.14
C ALA A 132 4.89 9.58 15.06
N TYR A 133 6.19 9.84 14.91
CA TYR A 133 6.71 11.18 14.68
C TYR A 133 6.22 11.77 13.35
N GLY A 134 6.22 10.98 12.28
CA GLY A 134 5.65 11.39 10.99
C GLY A 134 4.16 11.74 11.08
N ALA A 135 3.38 10.93 11.80
CA ALA A 135 1.96 11.21 12.06
C ALA A 135 1.77 12.48 12.90
N TYR A 136 2.65 12.76 13.87
CA TYR A 136 2.63 13.98 14.66
C TYR A 136 2.88 15.25 13.83
N LEU A 137 3.75 15.18 12.82
CA LEU A 137 4.01 16.29 11.88
C LEU A 137 2.85 16.56 10.91
N GLY A 138 1.92 15.62 10.78
CA GLY A 138 0.72 15.74 9.97
C GLY A 138 0.89 15.37 8.50
N LEU A 139 -0.25 15.17 7.83
CA LEU A 139 -0.33 14.64 6.46
C LEU A 139 0.36 15.52 5.42
N GLU A 140 0.36 16.85 5.60
CA GLU A 140 0.99 17.77 4.64
C GLU A 140 2.52 17.65 4.64
N VAL A 141 3.15 17.55 5.82
CA VAL A 141 4.60 17.37 5.89
C VAL A 141 4.98 16.01 5.33
N PHE A 142 4.22 14.98 5.70
CA PHE A 142 4.42 13.62 5.20
C PHE A 142 4.30 13.54 3.66
N SER A 143 3.31 14.23 3.08
CA SER A 143 3.10 14.23 1.63
C SER A 143 4.20 14.95 0.85
N ARG A 144 4.75 16.04 1.41
CA ARG A 144 5.92 16.75 0.84
C ARG A 144 7.18 15.90 0.85
N VAL A 145 7.42 15.17 1.94
CA VAL A 145 8.53 14.20 2.00
C VAL A 145 8.33 13.11 0.96
N ASN A 146 7.10 12.59 0.85
CA ASN A 146 6.77 11.56 -0.12
C ASN A 146 6.95 12.00 -1.59
N GLU A 147 6.82 13.31 -1.91
CA GLU A 147 7.14 13.84 -3.24
C GLU A 147 8.61 13.66 -3.63
N ILE A 148 9.52 13.57 -2.67
CA ILE A 148 10.94 13.31 -2.90
C ILE A 148 11.22 11.81 -2.83
N VAL A 149 10.67 11.14 -1.83
CA VAL A 149 10.92 9.70 -1.59
C VAL A 149 10.40 8.85 -2.74
N PHE A 150 9.19 9.10 -3.25
CA PHE A 150 8.61 8.24 -4.28
C PHE A 150 9.42 8.21 -5.60
N PRO A 151 9.81 9.36 -6.21
CA PRO A 151 10.68 9.33 -7.39
C PRO A 151 12.03 8.66 -7.13
N LEU A 152 12.59 8.84 -5.93
CA LEU A 152 13.84 8.18 -5.53
C LEU A 152 13.66 6.67 -5.45
N SER A 153 12.58 6.17 -4.86
CA SER A 153 12.25 4.75 -4.82
C SER A 153 12.13 4.14 -6.22
N ILE A 154 11.50 4.87 -7.16
CA ILE A 154 11.41 4.44 -8.56
C ILE A 154 12.80 4.41 -9.21
N LEU A 155 13.63 5.43 -9.00
CA LEU A 155 14.99 5.48 -9.51
C LEU A 155 15.82 4.29 -9.00
N VAL A 156 15.78 4.02 -7.69
CA VAL A 156 16.46 2.86 -7.09
C VAL A 156 15.95 1.56 -7.70
N GLY A 157 14.64 1.40 -7.86
CA GLY A 157 14.05 0.23 -8.51
C GLY A 157 14.53 0.02 -9.95
N VAL A 158 14.59 1.10 -10.74
CA VAL A 158 15.11 1.06 -12.12
C VAL A 158 16.59 0.68 -12.13
N VAL A 159 17.40 1.24 -11.22
CA VAL A 159 18.82 0.90 -11.10
C VAL A 159 19.01 -0.57 -10.74
N ILE A 160 18.25 -1.10 -9.78
CA ILE A 160 18.30 -2.52 -9.40
C ILE A 160 17.98 -3.42 -10.61
N VAL A 161 16.91 -3.11 -11.36
CA VAL A 161 16.56 -3.87 -12.56
C VAL A 161 17.67 -3.77 -13.61
N ALA A 162 18.17 -2.57 -13.88
CA ALA A 162 19.23 -2.34 -14.87
C ALA A 162 20.51 -3.10 -14.52
N MET A 163 20.89 -3.15 -13.25
CA MET A 163 22.05 -3.92 -12.77
C MET A 163 21.82 -5.43 -12.83
N GLY A 164 20.58 -5.91 -12.68
CA GLY A 164 20.24 -7.33 -12.77
C GLY A 164 20.09 -7.84 -14.21
N LEU A 165 19.84 -6.96 -15.20
CA LEU A 165 19.66 -7.35 -16.60
C LEU A 165 20.78 -8.23 -17.19
N PRO A 166 22.09 -7.94 -16.95
CA PRO A 166 23.18 -8.76 -17.49
C PRO A 166 23.19 -10.20 -16.97
N GLU A 167 22.69 -10.44 -15.76
CA GLU A 167 22.63 -11.76 -15.13
C GLU A 167 21.31 -12.50 -15.42
N MET A 168 20.36 -11.82 -16.05
CA MET A 168 19.00 -12.32 -16.21
C MET A 168 18.92 -13.38 -17.32
N ASN A 169 18.63 -14.63 -16.94
CA ASN A 169 18.37 -15.70 -17.90
C ASN A 169 16.90 -15.66 -18.36
N PHE A 170 16.65 -15.10 -19.55
CA PHE A 170 15.31 -14.98 -20.13
C PHE A 170 14.61 -16.33 -20.36
N GLU A 171 15.35 -17.46 -20.45
CA GLU A 171 14.73 -18.78 -20.57
C GLU A 171 13.96 -19.17 -19.30
N LEU A 172 14.31 -18.62 -18.13
CA LEU A 172 13.60 -18.86 -16.87
C LEU A 172 12.21 -18.22 -16.83
N PHE A 173 11.86 -17.34 -17.78
CA PHE A 173 10.49 -16.84 -17.94
C PHE A 173 9.56 -17.87 -18.61
N LYS A 174 10.13 -18.91 -19.23
CA LYS A 174 9.34 -19.98 -19.85
C LYS A 174 9.14 -21.13 -18.86
N PRO A 175 7.98 -21.83 -18.94
CA PRO A 175 6.82 -21.52 -19.77
C PRO A 175 5.92 -20.44 -19.13
N LEU A 176 5.43 -19.51 -19.95
CA LEU A 176 4.57 -18.37 -19.55
C LEU A 176 3.22 -18.79 -18.91
N PHE A 177 2.88 -20.09 -18.97
CA PHE A 177 1.69 -20.71 -18.38
C PHE A 177 2.02 -22.05 -17.70
N ALA A 178 3.14 -22.12 -16.98
CA ALA A 178 3.52 -23.32 -16.24
C ALA A 178 2.46 -23.76 -15.21
N HIS A 179 1.68 -22.80 -14.70
CA HIS A 179 0.69 -23.01 -13.65
C HIS A 179 -0.75 -22.93 -14.18
N PRO A 180 -1.67 -23.77 -13.66
CA PRO A 180 -3.09 -23.68 -13.98
C PRO A 180 -3.67 -22.30 -13.61
N LEU A 181 -4.63 -21.82 -14.42
CA LEU A 181 -5.31 -20.54 -14.20
C LEU A 181 -5.87 -20.37 -12.76
N PRO A 182 -6.48 -21.39 -12.12
CA PRO A 182 -6.95 -21.26 -10.73
C PRO A 182 -5.85 -20.93 -9.73
N GLN A 183 -4.63 -21.46 -9.93
CA GLN A 183 -3.48 -21.17 -9.07
C GLN A 183 -3.01 -19.73 -9.27
N MET A 184 -2.94 -19.28 -10.52
CA MET A 184 -2.60 -17.89 -10.84
C MET A 184 -3.63 -16.90 -10.28
N LEU A 185 -4.92 -17.20 -10.38
CA LEU A 185 -5.98 -16.38 -9.78
C LEU A 185 -5.88 -16.33 -8.27
N ARG A 186 -5.59 -17.46 -7.61
CA ARG A 186 -5.38 -17.50 -6.17
C ARG A 186 -4.19 -16.62 -5.76
N ALA A 187 -3.06 -16.73 -6.44
CA ALA A 187 -1.90 -15.88 -6.17
C ALA A 187 -2.21 -14.39 -6.40
N SER A 188 -2.95 -14.08 -7.47
CA SER A 188 -3.38 -12.71 -7.79
C SER A 188 -4.33 -12.15 -6.73
N LEU A 189 -5.22 -12.97 -6.15
CA LEU A 189 -6.12 -12.56 -5.07
C LEU A 189 -5.36 -12.24 -3.77
N VAL A 190 -4.28 -12.96 -3.49
CA VAL A 190 -3.42 -12.63 -2.34
C VAL A 190 -2.71 -11.30 -2.58
N LEU A 191 -2.21 -11.06 -3.79
CA LEU A 191 -1.61 -9.77 -4.16
C LEU A 191 -2.62 -8.63 -4.15
N PHE A 192 -3.86 -8.90 -4.55
CA PHE A 192 -4.96 -7.94 -4.50
C PHE A 192 -5.20 -7.39 -3.07
N ALA A 193 -4.98 -8.21 -2.03
CA ALA A 193 -5.13 -7.76 -0.65
C ALA A 193 -4.22 -6.57 -0.29
N PHE A 194 -3.04 -6.44 -0.91
CA PHE A 194 -2.16 -5.28 -0.71
C PHE A 194 -2.70 -4.01 -1.38
N TYR A 195 -3.45 -4.13 -2.47
CA TYR A 195 -4.14 -2.97 -3.06
C TYR A 195 -5.26 -2.44 -2.13
N ALA A 196 -5.77 -3.24 -1.20
CA ALA A 196 -6.73 -2.80 -0.21
C ALA A 196 -6.15 -1.76 0.76
N GLU A 197 -4.81 -1.67 0.90
CA GLU A 197 -4.15 -0.59 1.64
C GLU A 197 -4.59 0.76 1.09
N GLY A 198 -4.75 0.89 -0.24
CA GLY A 198 -5.22 2.10 -0.91
C GLY A 198 -6.60 2.61 -0.46
N ALA A 199 -7.37 1.81 0.28
CA ALA A 199 -8.61 2.24 0.91
C ALA A 199 -8.41 3.40 1.92
N PHE A 200 -7.19 3.62 2.41
CA PHE A 200 -6.88 4.76 3.28
C PHE A 200 -7.26 6.11 2.64
N LEU A 201 -7.35 6.17 1.31
CA LEU A 201 -7.85 7.34 0.58
C LEU A 201 -9.24 7.79 1.05
N LEU A 202 -10.11 6.85 1.45
CA LEU A 202 -11.45 7.19 1.97
C LEU A 202 -11.39 8.05 3.25
N MET A 203 -10.26 8.04 3.97
CA MET A 203 -10.04 8.90 5.12
C MET A 203 -9.44 10.26 4.74
N ILE A 204 -8.60 10.33 3.70
CA ILE A 204 -7.82 11.53 3.36
C ILE A 204 -8.40 12.36 2.20
N ILE A 205 -9.38 11.84 1.45
CA ILE A 205 -10.08 12.58 0.37
C ILE A 205 -10.63 13.95 0.84
N PRO A 206 -11.23 14.09 2.04
CA PRO A 206 -11.67 15.38 2.55
C PRO A 206 -10.54 16.42 2.69
N SER A 207 -9.30 15.98 2.88
CA SER A 207 -8.12 16.83 3.07
C SER A 207 -7.53 17.35 1.75
N PHE A 208 -8.13 17.04 0.60
CA PHE A 208 -7.63 17.46 -0.71
C PHE A 208 -7.92 18.94 -0.99
N ARG A 209 -6.94 19.67 -1.53
CA ARG A 209 -6.99 21.12 -1.78
C ARG A 209 -8.19 21.59 -2.62
N HIS A 210 -8.72 20.70 -3.46
CA HIS A 210 -9.90 20.90 -4.30
C HIS A 210 -10.69 19.59 -4.29
N ALA A 211 -11.41 19.29 -3.21
CA ALA A 211 -12.49 18.30 -3.30
C ALA A 211 -13.32 18.69 -4.53
N PRO A 212 -13.47 17.81 -5.54
CA PRO A 212 -14.24 18.19 -6.72
C PRO A 212 -15.64 18.51 -6.23
N SER A 213 -16.01 19.79 -6.34
CA SER A 213 -17.36 20.25 -6.16
C SER A 213 -18.21 19.48 -7.17
N ALA A 214 -19.02 18.55 -6.68
CA ALA A 214 -20.12 18.00 -7.44
C ALA A 214 -21.08 19.12 -7.85
#